data_AF-A0A090VS72-F1
#
_entry.id   AF-A0A090VS72-F1
#
_cell.length_a   1.000
_cell.length_b   1.000
_cell.length_c   1.000
_cell.angle_alpha   90.00
_cell.angle_beta   90.00
_cell.angle_gamma   90.00
#
_symmetry.space_group_name_H-M   'P 1'
#
loop_
_entity.id
_entity.type
_entity.pdbx_description
1 polymer ?
#
loop_
_entity_poly.entity_id
_entity_poly.type
_entity_poly.pdbx_seq_one_letter_code
_entity_poly.pdbx_strand_id
1 'polypeptide(L)'
;MATVKGDVHDIGKNIVSVVLACNNYEIVDLGVMVPPEKIIETAISERVDAIGLSGLITPSLDEMVYLAKEMQRQNFELPLLIGGATTSKAHTAVKIDTQYKNAVVHVNDASRAVTVVGDLLNKKSSRAYVAELKKNYDEFRTKFLKRGKEKSYISIQEARQRKYTIDWDTSEIVKPKAMGVQVLKQLSLKELLPFIDWSPFFRSWDLHGKYPDILKDDVVGEQAVQLFNDAQEMVQHIIAKQLLKPKAVFGLFEANTINDDDISVQKKGEEIAVFRTLRQQLKKREGIPNIALADFIAPKHSGKTDYVGAFCVGVFGAQELADSYREKEDDYNAIMVQAIADRFAEAFAEYLHKDVRTKHWAMPKMRI
;
A
#
# COMPACT_ATOMS: atom_id res chain seq x y z
N MET A 1 -1.99 -19.48 -4.77
CA MET A 1 -1.93 -18.01 -4.58
C MET A 1 -0.95 -17.71 -3.44
N ALA A 2 -0.19 -16.61 -3.52
CA ALA A 2 0.70 -16.18 -2.45
C ALA A 2 0.89 -14.66 -2.43
N THR A 3 0.93 -14.06 -1.24
CA THR A 3 1.50 -12.72 -1.07
C THR A 3 3.02 -12.86 -0.91
N VAL A 4 3.76 -12.12 -1.73
CA VAL A 4 5.21 -12.31 -1.87
C VAL A 4 5.98 -11.98 -0.58
N LYS A 5 7.23 -12.46 -0.50
CA LYS A 5 8.14 -12.25 0.62
C LYS A 5 8.22 -10.78 1.05
N GLY A 6 8.18 -10.55 2.35
CA GLY A 6 8.26 -9.21 2.93
C GLY A 6 6.98 -8.38 2.85
N ASP A 7 5.91 -8.92 2.27
CA ASP A 7 4.60 -8.29 2.19
C ASP A 7 3.56 -9.08 3.01
N VAL A 8 2.70 -8.36 3.72
CA VAL A 8 1.78 -8.91 4.73
C VAL A 8 0.32 -8.72 4.37
N HIS A 9 0.00 -7.95 3.34
CA HIS A 9 -1.38 -7.60 3.03
C HIS A 9 -1.99 -8.62 2.06
N ASP A 10 -3.21 -9.08 2.37
CA ASP A 10 -3.85 -10.19 1.65
C ASP A 10 -5.33 -10.00 1.29
N ILE A 11 -6.01 -8.91 1.71
CA ILE A 11 -7.45 -8.72 1.42
C ILE A 11 -7.76 -8.93 -0.07
N GLY A 12 -7.03 -8.27 -0.96
CA GLY A 12 -7.22 -8.43 -2.41
C GLY A 12 -6.91 -9.85 -2.93
N LYS A 13 -5.91 -10.54 -2.35
CA LYS A 13 -5.61 -11.94 -2.67
C LYS A 13 -6.76 -12.86 -2.26
N ASN A 14 -7.35 -12.61 -1.09
CA ASN A 14 -8.43 -13.42 -0.55
C ASN A 14 -9.69 -13.27 -1.40
N ILE A 15 -10.02 -12.04 -1.84
CA ILE A 15 -11.13 -11.79 -2.78
C ILE A 15 -10.90 -12.53 -4.11
N VAL A 16 -9.70 -12.44 -4.70
CA VAL A 16 -9.39 -13.18 -5.94
C VAL A 16 -9.53 -14.69 -5.74
N SER A 17 -9.10 -15.21 -4.59
CA SER A 17 -9.18 -16.63 -4.25
C SER A 17 -10.64 -17.11 -4.17
N VAL A 18 -11.50 -16.37 -3.48
CA VAL A 18 -12.94 -16.66 -3.40
C VAL A 18 -13.58 -16.60 -4.78
N VAL A 19 -13.30 -15.56 -5.58
CA VAL A 19 -13.86 -15.41 -6.92
C VAL A 19 -13.46 -16.55 -7.85
N LEU A 20 -12.19 -17.00 -7.79
CA LEU A 20 -11.75 -18.17 -8.56
C LEU A 20 -12.38 -19.47 -8.03
N ALA A 21 -12.52 -19.65 -6.72
CA ALA A 21 -13.19 -20.82 -6.14
C ALA A 21 -14.66 -20.91 -6.59
N CYS A 22 -15.38 -19.79 -6.67
CA CYS A 22 -16.74 -19.72 -7.23
C CYS A 22 -16.81 -20.15 -8.71
N ASN A 23 -15.68 -20.21 -9.41
CA ASN A 23 -15.57 -20.67 -10.79
C ASN A 23 -14.93 -22.06 -10.90
N ASN A 24 -15.06 -22.89 -9.85
CA ASN A 24 -14.57 -24.26 -9.76
C ASN A 24 -13.04 -24.42 -9.89
N TYR A 25 -12.27 -23.39 -9.55
CA TYR A 25 -10.83 -23.53 -9.38
C TYR A 25 -10.50 -23.95 -7.95
N GLU A 26 -9.60 -24.91 -7.79
CA GLU A 26 -9.00 -25.24 -6.50
C GLU A 26 -7.90 -24.24 -6.17
N ILE A 27 -7.92 -23.67 -4.96
CA ILE A 27 -6.98 -22.64 -4.54
C ILE A 27 -6.10 -23.14 -3.40
N VAL A 28 -4.82 -23.32 -3.70
CA VAL A 28 -3.78 -23.49 -2.69
C VAL A 28 -3.27 -22.10 -2.28
N ASP A 29 -3.74 -21.58 -1.14
CA ASP A 29 -3.29 -20.30 -0.59
C ASP A 29 -2.12 -20.49 0.39
N LEU A 30 -0.96 -19.94 0.05
CA LEU A 30 0.25 -20.04 0.87
C LEU A 30 0.34 -18.96 1.94
N GLY A 31 -0.63 -18.03 1.98
CA GLY A 31 -0.67 -16.91 2.91
C GLY A 31 0.24 -15.76 2.50
N VAL A 32 0.90 -15.16 3.48
CA VAL A 32 1.69 -13.93 3.34
C VAL A 32 3.16 -14.11 3.66
N MET A 33 3.99 -13.17 3.22
CA MET A 33 5.45 -13.20 3.35
C MET A 33 6.07 -14.50 2.81
N VAL A 34 5.52 -15.04 1.73
CA VAL A 34 5.91 -16.37 1.23
C VAL A 34 7.19 -16.27 0.40
N PRO A 35 8.26 -17.01 0.75
CA PRO A 35 9.49 -17.00 -0.02
C PRO A 35 9.32 -17.68 -1.38
N PRO A 36 10.03 -17.23 -2.44
CA PRO A 36 9.96 -17.79 -3.78
C PRO A 36 10.17 -19.30 -3.85
N GLU A 37 11.09 -19.82 -3.03
CA GLU A 37 11.41 -21.24 -2.96
C GLU A 37 10.19 -22.06 -2.54
N LYS A 38 9.47 -21.62 -1.49
CA LYS A 38 8.25 -22.28 -1.01
C LYS A 38 7.14 -22.23 -2.05
N ILE A 39 7.00 -21.13 -2.78
CA ILE A 39 5.99 -21.00 -3.85
C ILE A 39 6.25 -22.05 -4.93
N ILE A 40 7.50 -22.18 -5.37
CA ILE A 40 7.91 -23.12 -6.41
C ILE A 40 7.79 -24.57 -5.93
N GLU A 41 8.28 -24.87 -4.73
CA GLU A 41 8.17 -26.20 -4.11
C GLU A 41 6.71 -26.63 -4.01
N THR A 42 5.84 -25.74 -3.54
CA THR A 42 4.41 -26.06 -3.40
C THR A 42 3.71 -26.17 -4.76
N ALA A 43 4.10 -25.35 -5.75
CA ALA A 43 3.59 -25.47 -7.10
C ALA A 43 3.90 -26.84 -7.73
N ILE A 44 5.07 -27.42 -7.41
CA ILE A 44 5.45 -28.77 -7.83
C ILE A 44 4.68 -29.83 -7.05
N SER A 45 4.63 -29.72 -5.71
CA SER A 45 4.01 -30.75 -4.86
C SER A 45 2.52 -30.88 -5.15
N GLU A 46 1.82 -29.74 -5.26
CA GLU A 46 0.38 -29.68 -5.51
C GLU A 46 0.03 -29.74 -7.00
N ARG A 47 1.04 -29.78 -7.89
CA ARG A 47 0.87 -29.85 -9.36
C ARG A 47 -0.09 -28.78 -9.89
N VAL A 48 0.11 -27.54 -9.44
CA VAL A 48 -0.79 -26.44 -9.79
C VAL A 48 -0.72 -26.09 -11.27
N ASP A 49 -1.83 -25.60 -11.83
CA ASP A 49 -1.90 -25.18 -13.23
C ASP A 49 -1.48 -23.72 -13.46
N ALA A 50 -1.44 -22.91 -12.40
CA ALA A 50 -1.06 -21.50 -12.46
C ALA A 50 -0.51 -21.01 -11.11
N ILE A 51 0.39 -20.03 -11.16
CA ILE A 51 0.90 -19.35 -9.96
C ILE A 51 0.39 -17.91 -9.97
N GLY A 52 -0.25 -17.47 -8.87
CA GLY A 52 -0.69 -16.09 -8.70
C GLY A 52 0.00 -15.41 -7.52
N LEU A 53 0.56 -14.23 -7.78
CA LEU A 53 1.28 -13.40 -6.80
C LEU A 53 0.52 -12.11 -6.48
N SER A 54 0.54 -11.74 -5.21
CA SER A 54 0.03 -10.47 -4.70
C SER A 54 1.13 -9.63 -4.07
N GLY A 55 1.07 -8.30 -4.25
CA GLY A 55 1.96 -7.34 -3.60
C GLY A 55 1.35 -5.94 -3.44
N LEU A 56 1.46 -5.37 -2.25
CA LEU A 56 1.00 -4.05 -1.84
C LEU A 56 2.12 -3.00 -1.89
N ILE A 57 3.36 -3.37 -1.57
CA ILE A 57 4.48 -2.41 -1.42
C ILE A 57 5.53 -2.52 -2.52
N THR A 58 6.30 -1.46 -2.76
CA THR A 58 7.26 -1.41 -3.88
C THR A 58 8.31 -2.53 -3.85
N PRO A 59 8.89 -2.93 -2.70
CA PRO A 59 9.82 -4.07 -2.65
C PRO A 59 9.23 -5.39 -3.17
N SER A 60 7.90 -5.57 -3.05
CA SER A 60 7.19 -6.75 -3.55
C SER A 60 7.35 -6.94 -5.06
N LEU A 61 7.55 -5.85 -5.82
CA LEU A 61 7.79 -5.92 -7.25
C LEU A 61 9.11 -6.62 -7.60
N ASP A 62 10.16 -6.43 -6.79
CA ASP A 62 11.45 -7.08 -7.01
C ASP A 62 11.37 -8.58 -6.70
N GLU A 63 10.60 -8.97 -5.69
CA GLU A 63 10.32 -10.38 -5.37
C GLU A 63 9.56 -11.09 -6.50
N MET A 64 8.61 -10.41 -7.15
CA MET A 64 7.91 -10.95 -8.33
C MET A 64 8.85 -11.13 -9.53
N VAL A 65 9.78 -10.20 -9.75
CA VAL A 65 10.84 -10.32 -10.77
C VAL A 65 11.75 -11.50 -10.45
N TYR A 66 12.14 -11.66 -9.18
CA TYR A 66 12.98 -12.76 -8.72
C TYR A 66 12.29 -14.12 -8.94
N LEU A 67 11.03 -14.27 -8.55
CA LEU A 67 10.28 -15.51 -8.80
C LEU A 67 10.21 -15.84 -10.29
N ALA A 68 9.93 -14.85 -11.16
CA ALA A 68 9.88 -15.08 -12.60
C ALA A 68 11.23 -15.60 -13.16
N LYS A 69 12.35 -15.04 -12.69
CA LYS A 69 13.69 -15.55 -13.03
C LYS A 69 13.90 -16.99 -12.55
N GLU A 70 13.43 -17.30 -11.35
CA GLU A 70 13.60 -18.61 -10.75
C GLU A 70 12.74 -19.68 -11.45
N MET A 71 11.50 -19.34 -11.80
CA MET A 71 10.65 -20.17 -12.67
C MET A 71 11.31 -20.43 -14.02
N GLN A 72 11.95 -19.41 -14.63
CA GLN A 72 12.72 -19.59 -15.86
C GLN A 72 13.93 -20.49 -15.67
N ARG A 73 14.69 -20.32 -14.59
CA ARG A 73 15.87 -21.12 -14.25
C ARG A 73 15.53 -22.59 -14.08
N GLN A 74 14.38 -22.88 -13.48
CA GLN A 74 13.87 -24.24 -13.27
C GLN A 74 13.04 -24.78 -14.43
N ASN A 75 12.96 -24.06 -15.56
CA ASN A 75 12.21 -24.45 -16.76
C ASN A 75 10.72 -24.75 -16.50
N PHE A 76 10.08 -23.99 -15.62
CA PHE A 76 8.64 -24.06 -15.46
C PHE A 76 7.94 -23.69 -16.77
N GLU A 77 6.73 -24.23 -16.97
CA GLU A 77 5.86 -23.92 -18.11
C GLU A 77 4.55 -23.24 -17.69
N LEU A 78 4.27 -23.22 -16.37
CA LEU A 78 3.05 -22.67 -15.81
C LEU A 78 2.93 -21.15 -16.06
N PRO A 79 1.72 -20.63 -16.29
CA PRO A 79 1.48 -19.19 -16.33
C PRO A 79 1.67 -18.55 -14.94
N LEU A 80 2.15 -17.29 -14.97
CA LEU A 80 2.37 -16.46 -13.80
C LEU A 80 1.41 -15.26 -13.82
N LEU A 81 0.52 -15.16 -12.84
CA LEU A 81 -0.39 -14.05 -12.63
C LEU A 81 0.22 -13.07 -11.62
N ILE A 82 0.19 -11.79 -11.97
CA ILE A 82 0.71 -10.68 -11.17
C ILE A 82 -0.44 -9.74 -10.83
N GLY A 83 -0.67 -9.50 -9.54
CA GLY A 83 -1.67 -8.55 -9.05
C GLY A 83 -1.26 -7.88 -7.73
N GLY A 84 -2.09 -6.95 -7.27
CA GLY A 84 -1.87 -6.17 -6.05
C GLY A 84 -1.69 -4.67 -6.31
N ALA A 85 -1.69 -3.85 -5.25
CA ALA A 85 -1.79 -2.39 -5.38
C ALA A 85 -0.60 -1.74 -6.10
N THR A 86 0.60 -2.29 -5.93
CA THR A 86 1.81 -1.76 -6.58
C THR A 86 2.05 -2.31 -7.97
N THR A 87 1.32 -3.33 -8.39
CA THR A 87 1.52 -3.95 -9.70
C THR A 87 0.88 -3.11 -10.79
N SER A 88 1.42 -3.22 -12.00
CA SER A 88 0.81 -2.59 -13.17
C SER A 88 1.13 -3.38 -14.43
N LYS A 89 0.32 -3.20 -15.47
CA LYS A 89 0.63 -3.71 -16.81
C LYS A 89 2.00 -3.20 -17.28
N ALA A 90 2.34 -1.95 -16.97
CA ALA A 90 3.60 -1.35 -17.37
C ALA A 90 4.81 -2.03 -16.70
N HIS A 91 4.78 -2.17 -15.37
CA HIS A 91 5.86 -2.85 -14.64
C HIS A 91 5.99 -4.31 -15.09
N THR A 92 4.86 -5.02 -15.19
CA THR A 92 4.83 -6.43 -15.59
C THR A 92 5.44 -6.62 -16.97
N ALA A 93 5.00 -5.87 -17.99
CA ALA A 93 5.50 -5.97 -19.35
C ALA A 93 6.98 -5.57 -19.48
N VAL A 94 7.47 -4.60 -18.70
CA VAL A 94 8.84 -4.08 -18.84
C VAL A 94 9.86 -4.86 -17.99
N LYS A 95 9.48 -5.32 -16.79
CA LYS A 95 10.42 -5.85 -15.80
C LYS A 95 10.24 -7.32 -15.45
N ILE A 96 9.01 -7.86 -15.47
CA ILE A 96 8.73 -9.24 -15.02
C ILE A 96 8.66 -10.18 -16.23
N ASP A 97 7.84 -9.85 -17.23
CA ASP A 97 7.61 -10.67 -18.43
C ASP A 97 8.89 -11.00 -19.21
N THR A 98 9.89 -10.12 -19.16
CA THR A 98 11.20 -10.32 -19.81
C THR A 98 12.05 -11.38 -19.13
N GLN A 99 11.72 -11.77 -17.89
CA GLN A 99 12.48 -12.74 -17.13
C GLN A 99 11.97 -14.18 -17.29
N TYR A 100 10.81 -14.37 -17.93
CA TYR A 100 10.16 -15.67 -18.05
C TYR A 100 9.51 -15.85 -19.42
N LYS A 101 9.89 -16.91 -20.14
CA LYS A 101 9.45 -17.14 -21.53
C LYS A 101 7.97 -17.44 -21.67
N ASN A 102 7.34 -18.06 -20.65
CA ASN A 102 5.92 -18.41 -20.68
C ASN A 102 5.06 -17.22 -20.23
N ALA A 103 3.76 -17.43 -20.11
CA ALA A 103 2.81 -16.36 -19.83
C ALA A 103 3.10 -15.68 -18.49
N VAL A 104 3.29 -14.35 -18.52
CA VAL A 104 3.25 -13.49 -17.35
C VAL A 104 2.15 -12.47 -17.60
N VAL A 105 1.13 -12.42 -16.77
CA VAL A 105 -0.04 -11.57 -16.99
C VAL A 105 -0.32 -10.70 -15.78
N HIS A 106 -0.45 -9.39 -16.03
CA HIS A 106 -1.00 -8.48 -15.04
C HIS A 106 -2.53 -8.58 -15.01
N VAL A 107 -3.08 -8.86 -13.84
CA VAL A 107 -4.52 -8.89 -13.61
C VAL A 107 -4.89 -7.71 -12.69
N ASN A 108 -5.81 -6.87 -13.16
CA ASN A 108 -6.13 -5.62 -12.47
C ASN A 108 -7.00 -5.82 -11.22
N ASP A 109 -7.93 -6.77 -11.29
CA ASP A 109 -8.99 -6.97 -10.31
C ASP A 109 -9.47 -8.43 -10.35
N ALA A 110 -10.25 -8.84 -9.33
CA ALA A 110 -10.71 -10.22 -9.20
C ALA A 110 -11.67 -10.65 -10.30
N SER A 111 -12.54 -9.74 -10.79
CA SER A 111 -13.50 -10.06 -11.86
C SER A 111 -12.79 -10.51 -13.14
N ARG A 112 -11.66 -9.88 -13.47
CA ARG A 112 -10.86 -10.23 -14.65
C ARG A 112 -10.00 -11.47 -14.46
N ALA A 113 -9.73 -11.87 -13.21
CA ALA A 113 -8.90 -13.04 -12.93
C ALA A 113 -9.52 -14.32 -13.52
N VAL A 114 -10.84 -14.49 -13.42
CA VAL A 114 -11.56 -15.66 -13.92
C VAL A 114 -11.36 -15.83 -15.43
N THR A 115 -11.59 -14.77 -16.20
CA THR A 115 -11.44 -14.80 -17.66
C THR A 115 -9.99 -15.08 -18.05
N VAL A 116 -9.05 -14.42 -17.39
CA VAL A 116 -7.61 -14.59 -17.67
C VAL A 116 -7.15 -16.02 -17.39
N VAL A 117 -7.51 -16.60 -16.25
CA VAL A 117 -7.17 -18.00 -15.92
C VAL A 117 -7.84 -18.94 -16.93
N GLY A 118 -9.11 -18.70 -17.27
CA GLY A 118 -9.83 -19.48 -18.27
C GLY A 118 -9.13 -19.50 -19.63
N ASP A 119 -8.70 -18.34 -20.13
CA ASP A 119 -7.97 -18.21 -21.40
C ASP A 119 -6.60 -18.90 -21.36
N LEU A 120 -5.90 -18.80 -20.22
CA LEU A 120 -4.58 -19.40 -20.03
C LEU A 120 -4.63 -20.94 -19.97
N LEU A 121 -5.67 -21.50 -19.35
CA LEU A 121 -5.80 -22.95 -19.14
C LEU A 121 -6.58 -23.66 -20.26
N ASN A 122 -7.20 -22.91 -21.17
CA ASN A 122 -7.92 -23.49 -22.30
C ASN A 122 -6.98 -24.14 -23.32
N LYS A 123 -7.04 -25.48 -23.42
CA LYS A 123 -6.18 -26.28 -24.31
C LYS A 123 -6.23 -25.87 -25.80
N LYS A 124 -7.31 -25.25 -26.26
CA LYS A 124 -7.48 -24.86 -27.67
C LYS A 124 -6.95 -23.45 -27.95
N SER A 125 -7.24 -22.49 -27.06
CA SER A 125 -6.94 -21.06 -27.28
C SER A 125 -5.70 -20.55 -26.55
N SER A 126 -5.20 -21.25 -25.52
CA SER A 126 -4.11 -20.74 -24.66
C SER A 126 -2.86 -20.34 -25.44
N ARG A 127 -2.43 -21.15 -26.41
CA ARG A 127 -1.26 -20.83 -27.25
C ARG A 127 -1.43 -19.53 -28.03
N ALA A 128 -2.62 -19.31 -28.61
CA ALA A 128 -2.92 -18.08 -29.35
C ALA A 128 -2.99 -16.88 -28.39
N TYR A 129 -3.64 -17.05 -27.24
CA TYR A 129 -3.75 -16.03 -26.20
C TYR A 129 -2.38 -15.59 -25.68
N VAL A 130 -1.49 -16.54 -25.35
CA VAL A 130 -0.14 -16.25 -24.85
C VAL A 130 0.71 -15.55 -25.93
N ALA A 131 0.62 -15.99 -27.18
CA ALA A 131 1.33 -15.35 -28.28
C ALA A 131 0.87 -13.89 -28.49
N GLU A 132 -0.44 -13.64 -28.43
CA GLU A 132 -0.99 -12.29 -28.51
C GLU A 132 -0.60 -11.43 -27.30
N LEU A 133 -0.64 -11.99 -26.08
CA LEU A 133 -0.21 -11.32 -24.86
C LEU A 133 1.26 -10.87 -24.96
N LYS A 134 2.17 -11.77 -25.36
CA LYS A 134 3.60 -11.48 -25.52
C LYS A 134 3.82 -10.39 -26.57
N LYS A 135 3.16 -10.49 -27.73
CA LYS A 135 3.20 -9.45 -28.77
C LYS A 135 2.76 -8.09 -28.24
N ASN A 136 1.63 -8.05 -27.53
CA ASN A 136 1.09 -6.83 -26.94
C ASN A 136 2.05 -6.22 -25.90
N TYR A 137 2.74 -7.05 -25.12
CA TYR A 137 3.73 -6.60 -24.14
C TYR A 137 5.01 -6.09 -24.80
N ASP A 138 5.49 -6.73 -25.87
CA ASP A 138 6.64 -6.27 -26.65
C ASP A 138 6.37 -4.91 -27.33
N GLU A 139 5.18 -4.75 -27.93
CA GLU A 139 4.75 -3.47 -28.50
C GLU A 139 4.64 -2.38 -27.43
N PHE A 140 4.02 -2.71 -26.29
CA PHE A 140 3.89 -1.79 -25.16
C PHE A 140 5.27 -1.38 -24.64
N ARG A 141 6.17 -2.32 -24.42
CA ARG A 141 7.55 -2.10 -23.94
C ARG A 141 8.31 -1.19 -24.90
N THR A 142 8.21 -1.45 -26.20
CA THR A 142 8.84 -0.63 -27.24
C THR A 142 8.33 0.81 -27.20
N LYS A 143 7.02 1.01 -27.11
CA LYS A 143 6.40 2.34 -26.99
C LYS A 143 6.80 3.03 -25.68
N PHE A 144 6.81 2.31 -24.56
CA PHE A 144 7.17 2.81 -23.25
C PHE A 144 8.63 3.29 -23.21
N LEU A 145 9.57 2.48 -23.72
CA LEU A 145 10.99 2.83 -23.78
C LEU A 145 11.27 4.00 -24.73
N LYS A 146 10.50 4.15 -25.82
CA LYS A 146 10.57 5.33 -26.69
C LYS A 146 10.12 6.61 -25.97
N ARG A 147 9.04 6.54 -25.18
CA ARG A 147 8.54 7.67 -24.35
C ARG A 147 9.49 8.05 -23.22
N GLY A 148 10.30 7.10 -22.72
CA GLY A 148 11.28 7.34 -21.66
C GLY A 148 12.35 8.38 -22.00
N LYS A 149 12.51 8.76 -23.27
CA LYS A 149 13.51 9.74 -23.74
C LYS A 149 13.16 11.22 -23.50
N GLU A 150 11.94 11.57 -23.07
CA GLU A 150 11.53 12.98 -22.87
C GLU A 150 11.65 13.51 -21.44
N LYS A 151 11.99 12.67 -20.45
CA LYS A 151 12.22 13.16 -19.08
C LYS A 151 13.59 13.84 -19.01
N SER A 152 13.61 15.16 -19.17
CA SER A 152 14.79 15.98 -18.88
C SER A 152 14.97 16.02 -17.37
N TYR A 153 16.11 15.53 -16.89
CA TYR A 153 16.52 15.64 -15.49
C TYR A 153 17.56 16.75 -15.36
N ILE A 154 17.59 17.37 -14.19
CA ILE A 154 18.63 18.32 -13.79
C ILE A 154 19.59 17.65 -12.80
N SER A 155 20.79 18.21 -12.67
CA SER A 155 21.76 17.75 -11.68
C SER A 155 21.19 17.90 -10.26
N ILE A 156 21.67 17.10 -9.31
CA ILE A 156 21.25 17.24 -7.92
C ILE A 156 21.61 18.63 -7.36
N GLN A 157 22.75 19.19 -7.79
CA GLN A 157 23.19 20.54 -7.42
C GLN A 157 22.20 21.60 -7.92
N GLU A 158 21.77 21.50 -9.18
CA GLU A 158 20.78 22.41 -9.75
C GLU A 158 19.41 22.25 -9.08
N ALA A 159 18.99 21.01 -8.78
CA ALA A 159 17.74 20.77 -8.06
C ALA A 159 17.75 21.39 -6.66
N ARG A 160 18.88 21.30 -5.93
CA ARG A 160 19.05 21.92 -4.60
C ARG A 160 19.03 23.44 -4.65
N GLN A 161 19.58 24.04 -5.71
CA GLN A 161 19.46 25.48 -5.94
C GLN A 161 18.02 25.92 -6.20
N ARG A 162 17.20 25.04 -6.80
CA ARG A 162 15.77 25.25 -7.07
C ARG A 162 14.85 24.71 -5.95
N LYS A 163 15.35 24.54 -4.73
CA LYS A 163 14.53 24.03 -3.61
C LYS A 163 13.36 24.95 -3.26
N TYR A 164 12.41 24.43 -2.48
CA TYR A 164 11.42 25.30 -1.86
C TYR A 164 12.10 26.12 -0.75
N THR A 165 11.89 27.43 -0.76
CA THR A 165 12.53 28.35 0.19
C THR A 165 11.48 28.94 1.12
N ILE A 166 11.68 28.74 2.41
CA ILE A 166 10.93 29.38 3.48
C ILE A 166 11.81 30.50 4.04
N ASP A 167 11.22 31.68 4.23
CA ASP A 167 11.87 32.74 4.99
C ASP A 167 11.78 32.41 6.48
N TRP A 168 12.85 31.81 7.00
CA TRP A 168 12.92 31.37 8.38
C TRP A 168 12.93 32.53 9.36
N ASP A 169 13.31 33.75 8.96
CA ASP A 169 13.37 34.90 9.86
C ASP A 169 11.97 35.40 10.22
N THR A 170 11.05 35.36 9.26
CA THR A 170 9.64 35.73 9.44
C THR A 170 8.73 34.57 9.80
N SER A 171 9.19 33.32 9.64
CA SER A 171 8.40 32.13 9.98
C SER A 171 8.36 31.87 11.48
N GLU A 172 7.16 31.52 11.97
CA GLU A 172 6.95 31.09 13.35
C GLU A 172 7.14 29.57 13.47
N ILE A 173 8.14 29.15 14.25
CA ILE A 173 8.38 27.75 14.59
C ILE A 173 7.83 27.49 15.98
N VAL A 174 6.86 26.58 16.08
CA VAL A 174 6.19 26.27 17.35
C VAL A 174 6.79 25.02 17.96
N LYS A 175 7.36 25.19 19.15
CA LYS A 175 7.89 24.09 19.96
C LYS A 175 6.74 23.19 20.43
N PRO A 176 6.83 21.86 20.22
CA PRO A 176 5.86 20.93 20.78
C PRO A 176 5.78 21.02 22.30
N LYS A 177 4.57 20.87 22.85
CA LYS A 177 4.33 20.82 24.30
C LYS A 177 4.87 19.53 24.94
N ALA A 178 4.80 18.41 24.20
CA ALA A 178 5.20 17.10 24.68
C ALA A 178 6.32 16.51 23.81
N MET A 179 7.57 16.72 24.25
CA MET A 179 8.77 16.17 23.60
C MET A 179 9.01 14.70 23.97
N GLY A 180 9.69 13.97 23.09
CA GLY A 180 10.07 12.57 23.31
C GLY A 180 8.96 11.58 22.94
N VAL A 181 9.19 10.31 23.27
CA VAL A 181 8.33 9.19 22.87
C VAL A 181 7.15 9.01 23.83
N GLN A 182 5.98 8.81 23.26
CA GLN A 182 4.69 8.65 23.93
C GLN A 182 4.04 7.36 23.41
N VAL A 183 3.49 6.55 24.33
CA VAL A 183 2.88 5.26 23.99
C VAL A 183 1.41 5.26 24.41
N LEU A 184 0.52 5.08 23.45
CA LEU A 184 -0.91 4.89 23.66
C LEU A 184 -1.20 3.39 23.69
N LYS A 185 -1.25 2.81 24.90
CA LYS A 185 -1.46 1.38 25.10
C LYS A 185 -2.92 0.95 25.00
N GLN A 186 -3.84 1.86 25.30
CA GLN A 186 -5.28 1.61 25.34
C GLN A 186 -6.00 2.87 24.85
N LEU A 187 -6.76 2.72 23.77
CA LEU A 187 -7.68 3.71 23.22
C LEU A 187 -8.99 3.00 22.94
N SER A 188 -10.13 3.66 23.15
CA SER A 188 -11.40 3.07 22.77
C SER A 188 -11.58 3.14 21.26
N LEU A 189 -11.90 2.01 20.61
CA LEU A 189 -12.26 2.00 19.19
C LEU A 189 -13.42 2.96 18.86
N LYS A 190 -14.30 3.21 19.84
CA LYS A 190 -15.40 4.18 19.69
C LYS A 190 -14.91 5.59 19.40
N GLU A 191 -13.73 5.97 19.90
CA GLU A 191 -13.12 7.29 19.63
C GLU A 191 -12.61 7.43 18.20
N LEU A 192 -12.38 6.31 17.51
CA LEU A 192 -11.90 6.27 16.13
C LEU A 192 -13.03 6.32 15.10
N LEU A 193 -14.25 5.92 15.46
CA LEU A 193 -15.40 5.88 14.53
C LEU A 193 -15.61 7.18 13.73
N PRO A 194 -15.51 8.40 14.32
CA PRO A 194 -15.69 9.64 13.58
C PRO A 194 -14.60 9.92 12.53
N PHE A 195 -13.50 9.17 12.55
CA PHE A 195 -12.34 9.34 11.67
C PHE A 195 -12.27 8.29 10.56
N ILE A 196 -13.22 7.36 10.51
CA ILE A 196 -13.26 6.35 9.44
C ILE A 196 -13.68 7.02 8.13
N ASP A 197 -12.80 6.95 7.13
CA ASP A 197 -13.19 7.12 5.72
C ASP A 197 -13.66 5.77 5.17
N TRP A 198 -14.96 5.70 4.88
CA TRP A 198 -15.62 4.52 4.31
C TRP A 198 -15.42 4.39 2.80
N SER A 199 -14.93 5.41 2.10
CA SER A 199 -14.76 5.34 0.65
C SER A 199 -13.80 4.22 0.22
N PRO A 200 -12.62 4.01 0.86
CA PRO A 200 -11.76 2.88 0.53
C PRO A 200 -12.28 1.53 1.05
N PHE A 201 -13.18 1.51 2.04
CA PHE A 201 -13.89 0.28 2.43
C PHE A 201 -14.73 -0.24 1.25
N PHE A 202 -15.57 0.59 0.65
CA PHE A 202 -16.36 0.20 -0.53
C PHE A 202 -15.48 -0.23 -1.70
N ARG A 203 -14.38 0.48 -1.96
CA ARG A 203 -13.42 0.10 -3.01
C ARG A 203 -12.78 -1.28 -2.77
N SER A 204 -12.57 -1.66 -1.52
CA SER A 204 -12.04 -3.00 -1.18
C SER A 204 -13.03 -4.11 -1.55
N TRP A 205 -14.32 -3.78 -1.60
CA TRP A 205 -15.41 -4.66 -2.03
C TRP A 205 -15.82 -4.44 -3.50
N ASP A 206 -14.95 -3.81 -4.29
CA ASP A 206 -15.18 -3.50 -5.72
C ASP A 206 -16.41 -2.62 -6.00
N LEU A 207 -16.84 -1.85 -5.00
CA LEU A 207 -17.92 -0.86 -5.12
C LEU A 207 -17.31 0.53 -5.33
N HIS A 208 -17.40 1.03 -6.55
CA HIS A 208 -16.82 2.32 -6.94
C HIS A 208 -17.79 3.47 -6.69
N GLY A 209 -17.43 4.34 -5.76
CA GLY A 209 -18.16 5.56 -5.44
C GLY A 209 -17.51 6.26 -4.25
N LYS A 210 -18.02 7.44 -3.90
CA LYS A 210 -17.57 8.18 -2.71
C LYS A 210 -18.63 8.05 -1.63
N TYR A 211 -18.23 7.78 -0.39
CA TYR A 211 -19.17 7.84 0.75
C TYR A 211 -19.44 9.30 1.14
N PRO A 212 -20.69 9.68 1.49
CA PRO A 212 -21.90 8.85 1.58
C PRO A 212 -22.70 8.72 0.27
N ASP A 213 -22.28 9.40 -0.81
CA ASP A 213 -23.03 9.47 -2.07
C ASP A 213 -23.27 8.10 -2.73
N ILE A 214 -22.34 7.16 -2.58
CA ILE A 214 -22.45 5.78 -3.08
C ILE A 214 -23.70 5.04 -2.55
N LEU A 215 -24.21 5.41 -1.37
CA LEU A 215 -25.40 4.80 -0.79
C LEU A 215 -26.69 5.17 -1.54
N LYS A 216 -26.63 6.17 -2.43
CA LYS A 216 -27.74 6.64 -3.26
C LYS A 216 -27.48 6.40 -4.74
N ASP A 217 -26.45 5.62 -5.08
CA ASP A 217 -26.11 5.33 -6.46
C ASP A 217 -27.20 4.44 -7.10
N ASP A 218 -27.59 4.77 -8.34
CA ASP A 218 -28.69 4.07 -9.04
C ASP A 218 -28.32 2.63 -9.45
N VAL A 219 -27.03 2.29 -9.51
CA VAL A 219 -26.55 0.99 -9.98
C VAL A 219 -26.10 0.12 -8.82
N VAL A 220 -25.31 0.67 -7.89
CA VAL A 220 -24.69 -0.10 -6.79
C VAL A 220 -25.18 0.29 -5.40
N GLY A 221 -26.09 1.27 -5.29
CA GLY A 221 -26.49 1.85 -4.01
C GLY A 221 -27.17 0.84 -3.07
N GLU A 222 -27.99 -0.07 -3.60
CA GLU A 222 -28.65 -1.11 -2.81
C GLU A 222 -27.63 -2.03 -2.13
N GLN A 223 -26.67 -2.54 -2.90
CA GLN A 223 -25.59 -3.42 -2.42
C GLN A 223 -24.65 -2.66 -1.47
N ALA A 224 -24.37 -1.38 -1.76
CA ALA A 224 -23.57 -0.53 -0.88
C ALA A 224 -24.26 -0.32 0.48
N VAL A 225 -25.58 -0.10 0.51
CA VAL A 225 -26.35 0.02 1.75
C VAL A 225 -26.32 -1.28 2.55
N GLN A 226 -26.55 -2.42 1.89
CA GLN A 226 -26.50 -3.73 2.57
C GLN A 226 -25.12 -4.00 3.18
N LEU A 227 -24.06 -3.87 2.38
CA LEU A 227 -22.68 -4.06 2.83
C LEU A 227 -22.32 -3.12 3.99
N PHE A 228 -22.77 -1.86 3.92
CA PHE A 228 -22.53 -0.89 4.98
C PHE A 228 -23.23 -1.26 6.28
N ASN A 229 -24.47 -1.77 6.21
CA ASN A 229 -25.20 -2.22 7.39
C ASN A 229 -24.50 -3.40 8.05
N ASP A 230 -24.09 -4.41 7.28
CA ASP A 230 -23.33 -5.55 7.79
C ASP A 230 -22.03 -5.10 8.47
N ALA A 231 -21.33 -4.14 7.85
CA ALA A 231 -20.13 -3.55 8.43
C ALA A 231 -20.43 -2.81 9.75
N GLN A 232 -21.54 -2.08 9.85
CA GLN A 232 -21.95 -1.42 11.09
C GLN A 232 -22.25 -2.42 12.21
N GLU A 233 -22.93 -3.52 11.90
CA GLU A 233 -23.20 -4.59 12.86
C GLU A 233 -21.91 -5.22 13.37
N MET A 234 -20.98 -5.53 12.46
CA MET A 234 -19.68 -6.07 12.82
C MET A 234 -18.84 -5.08 13.65
N VAL A 235 -18.86 -3.79 13.30
CA VAL A 235 -18.22 -2.73 14.09
C VAL A 235 -18.78 -2.71 15.52
N GLN A 236 -20.10 -2.77 15.68
CA GLN A 236 -20.73 -2.81 17.00
C GLN A 236 -20.30 -4.05 17.79
N HIS A 237 -20.25 -5.21 17.14
CA HIS A 237 -19.79 -6.46 17.75
C HIS A 237 -18.33 -6.36 18.22
N ILE A 238 -17.43 -5.90 17.35
CA ILE A 238 -16.01 -5.70 17.64
C ILE A 238 -15.82 -4.78 18.84
N ILE A 239 -16.55 -3.67 18.91
CA ILE A 239 -16.46 -2.70 20.00
C ILE A 239 -17.00 -3.29 21.29
N ALA A 240 -18.20 -3.90 21.27
CA ALA A 240 -18.86 -4.43 22.45
C ALA A 240 -18.05 -5.56 23.12
N LYS A 241 -17.38 -6.38 22.31
CA LYS A 241 -16.56 -7.50 22.77
C LYS A 241 -15.06 -7.17 22.90
N GLN A 242 -14.65 -5.96 22.53
CA GLN A 242 -13.24 -5.51 22.53
C GLN A 242 -12.31 -6.46 21.75
N LEU A 243 -12.78 -6.93 20.59
CA LEU A 243 -12.07 -7.94 19.79
C LEU A 243 -10.81 -7.37 19.14
N LEU A 244 -10.84 -6.07 18.80
CA LEU A 244 -9.69 -5.37 18.25
C LEU A 244 -9.09 -4.40 19.27
N LYS A 245 -7.76 -4.30 19.27
CA LYS A 245 -6.99 -3.52 20.25
C LYS A 245 -6.13 -2.49 19.53
N PRO A 246 -6.54 -1.21 19.47
CA PRO A 246 -5.73 -0.16 18.88
C PRO A 246 -4.56 0.19 19.82
N LYS A 247 -3.34 0.27 19.28
CA LYS A 247 -2.16 0.79 19.97
C LYS A 247 -1.41 1.77 19.08
N ALA A 248 -0.75 2.74 19.71
CA ALA A 248 0.12 3.65 18.99
C ALA A 248 1.38 3.99 19.78
N VAL A 249 2.44 4.34 19.05
CA VAL A 249 3.61 5.02 19.57
C VAL A 249 3.89 6.21 18.66
N PHE A 250 4.21 7.35 19.25
CA PHE A 250 4.67 8.52 18.51
C PHE A 250 5.74 9.25 19.29
N GLY A 251 6.52 10.08 18.61
CA GLY A 251 7.53 10.91 19.25
C GLY A 251 7.72 12.22 18.53
N LEU A 252 7.99 13.27 19.30
CA LEU A 252 8.29 14.61 18.83
C LEU A 252 9.70 14.97 19.25
N PHE A 253 10.53 15.42 18.31
CA PHE A 253 11.97 15.59 18.50
C PHE A 253 12.43 16.92 17.91
N GLU A 254 13.50 17.47 18.46
CA GLU A 254 14.20 18.58 17.82
C GLU A 254 14.79 18.06 16.51
N ALA A 255 14.71 18.87 15.47
CA ALA A 255 15.20 18.50 14.16
C ALA A 255 15.66 19.70 13.36
N ASN A 256 16.65 19.50 12.51
CA ASN A 256 17.09 20.50 11.56
C ASN A 256 17.54 19.85 10.26
N THR A 257 17.35 20.57 9.16
CA THR A 257 17.90 20.14 7.87
C THR A 257 19.43 20.28 7.87
N ILE A 258 20.09 19.23 7.40
CA ILE A 258 21.54 19.10 7.20
C ILE A 258 21.81 18.58 5.78
N ASN A 259 23.02 18.81 5.25
CA ASN A 259 23.46 18.27 3.95
C ASN A 259 22.48 18.52 2.77
N ASP A 260 21.81 19.67 2.77
CA ASP A 260 20.74 20.10 1.84
C ASP A 260 19.41 19.34 1.91
N ASP A 261 19.44 18.02 2.09
CA ASP A 261 18.27 17.14 1.87
C ASP A 261 17.96 16.20 3.04
N ASP A 262 18.79 16.17 4.07
CA ASP A 262 18.64 15.25 5.20
C ASP A 262 18.12 15.99 6.44
N ILE A 263 17.41 15.29 7.31
CA ILE A 263 16.91 15.87 8.57
C ILE A 263 17.63 15.16 9.72
N SER A 264 18.44 15.92 10.45
CA SER A 264 19.06 15.48 11.71
C SER A 264 17.99 15.51 12.80
N VAL A 265 17.75 14.38 13.45
CA VAL A 265 16.80 14.23 14.56
C VAL A 265 17.58 14.14 15.86
N GLN A 266 17.28 15.04 16.80
CA GLN A 266 18.04 15.24 18.01
C GLN A 266 17.23 14.96 19.28
N LYS A 267 17.93 14.49 20.31
CA LYS A 267 17.38 14.31 21.66
C LYS A 267 18.42 14.74 22.68
N LYS A 268 18.08 15.74 23.50
CA LYS A 268 18.99 16.33 24.51
C LYS A 268 20.32 16.83 23.90
N GLY A 269 20.27 17.38 22.69
CA GLY A 269 21.44 17.92 21.98
C GLY A 269 22.29 16.89 21.23
N GLU A 270 21.95 15.60 21.29
CA GLU A 270 22.64 14.54 20.54
C GLU A 270 21.81 14.10 19.33
N GLU A 271 22.47 13.90 18.18
CA GLU A 271 21.83 13.30 17.00
C GLU A 271 21.55 11.82 17.28
N ILE A 272 20.27 11.43 17.21
CA ILE A 272 19.83 10.06 17.46
C ILE A 272 19.40 9.33 16.18
N ALA A 273 19.10 10.08 15.11
CA ALA A 273 18.74 9.53 13.81
C ALA A 273 18.92 10.59 12.72
N VAL A 274 19.04 10.13 11.48
CA VAL A 274 18.99 10.99 10.29
C VAL A 274 17.88 10.48 9.38
N PHE A 275 16.86 11.29 9.15
CA PHE A 275 15.84 11.00 8.15
C PHE A 275 16.36 11.45 6.78
N ARG A 276 16.60 10.47 5.91
CA ARG A 276 17.03 10.71 4.53
C ARG A 276 15.82 11.06 3.69
N THR A 277 15.89 12.18 2.98
CA THR A 277 14.82 12.58 2.06
C THR A 277 15.33 12.60 0.62
N LEU A 278 14.41 12.50 -0.34
CA LEU A 278 14.74 12.56 -1.76
C LEU A 278 14.31 13.90 -2.32
N ARG A 279 15.18 14.49 -3.14
CA ARG A 279 14.85 15.70 -3.91
C ARG A 279 14.34 15.34 -5.30
N GLN A 280 13.25 15.99 -5.71
CA GLN A 280 12.75 15.87 -7.08
C GLN A 280 13.82 16.35 -8.08
N GLN A 281 14.17 15.55 -9.10
CA GLN A 281 15.20 15.91 -10.10
C GLN A 281 14.66 16.10 -11.53
N LEU A 282 13.35 15.97 -11.73
CA LEU A 282 12.75 16.31 -13.03
C LEU A 282 12.94 17.81 -13.30
N LYS A 283 13.37 18.16 -14.51
CA LYS A 283 13.45 19.55 -14.96
C LYS A 283 12.03 20.12 -14.95
N LYS A 284 11.81 21.13 -14.13
CA LYS A 284 10.55 21.86 -14.04
C LYS A 284 10.64 23.19 -14.78
N ARG A 285 9.49 23.75 -15.12
CA ARG A 285 9.39 25.13 -15.60
C ARG A 285 9.93 26.09 -14.53
N GLU A 286 10.40 27.24 -14.98
CA GLU A 286 10.90 28.29 -14.09
C GLU A 286 9.85 28.70 -13.04
N GLY A 287 10.31 29.05 -11.84
CA GLY A 287 9.45 29.39 -10.69
C GLY A 287 8.81 28.21 -9.97
N ILE A 288 8.93 26.97 -10.48
CA ILE A 288 8.44 25.78 -9.76
C ILE A 288 9.61 25.07 -9.06
N PRO A 289 9.55 24.89 -7.74
CA PRO A 289 10.65 24.32 -6.98
C PRO A 289 10.78 22.81 -7.18
N ASN A 290 12.00 22.32 -7.04
CA ASN A 290 12.37 20.92 -6.92
C ASN A 290 12.36 20.53 -5.44
N ILE A 291 11.22 20.05 -4.96
CA ILE A 291 10.94 19.87 -3.53
C ILE A 291 11.67 18.64 -2.98
N ALA A 292 12.16 18.76 -1.74
CA ALA A 292 12.48 17.65 -0.84
C ALA A 292 11.69 17.81 0.47
N LEU A 293 11.44 16.73 1.22
CA LEU A 293 10.74 16.83 2.51
C LEU A 293 11.52 17.68 3.53
N ALA A 294 12.85 17.69 3.44
CA ALA A 294 13.72 18.52 4.28
C ALA A 294 13.56 20.04 4.04
N ASP A 295 12.93 20.45 2.94
CA ASP A 295 12.70 21.88 2.66
C ASP A 295 11.73 22.53 3.68
N PHE A 296 10.93 21.72 4.37
CA PHE A 296 9.93 22.17 5.35
C PHE A 296 10.43 22.18 6.80
N ILE A 297 11.74 21.95 7.02
CA ILE A 297 12.36 21.95 8.35
C ILE A 297 13.51 22.97 8.35
N ALA A 298 13.59 23.80 9.39
CA ALA A 298 14.58 24.86 9.45
C ALA A 298 16.00 24.29 9.35
N PRO A 299 16.87 24.84 8.48
CA PRO A 299 18.21 24.34 8.30
C PRO A 299 19.09 24.70 9.49
N LYS A 300 20.06 23.84 9.80
CA LYS A 300 20.95 24.02 10.97
C LYS A 300 21.70 25.37 10.96
N HIS A 301 22.06 25.87 9.78
CA HIS A 301 22.75 27.16 9.64
C HIS A 301 21.86 28.38 9.89
N SER A 302 20.52 28.22 9.95
CA SER A 302 19.61 29.33 10.32
C SER A 302 19.73 29.71 11.79
N GLY A 303 20.35 28.87 12.63
CA GLY A 303 20.40 29.06 14.08
C GLY A 303 19.06 28.85 14.79
N LYS A 304 17.99 28.48 14.07
CA LYS A 304 16.66 28.20 14.64
C LYS A 304 16.50 26.70 14.92
N THR A 305 15.91 26.38 16.07
CA THR A 305 15.52 25.00 16.40
C THR A 305 14.14 24.71 15.82
N ASP A 306 14.04 23.66 15.03
CA ASP A 306 12.78 23.13 14.50
C ASP A 306 12.53 21.72 15.03
N TYR A 307 11.44 21.09 14.59
CA TYR A 307 10.94 19.86 15.18
C TYR A 307 10.35 18.92 14.13
N VAL A 308 10.43 17.62 14.39
CA VAL A 308 9.79 16.59 13.57
C VAL A 308 9.04 15.60 14.46
N GLY A 309 7.95 15.06 13.93
CA GLY A 309 7.19 13.99 14.54
C GLY A 309 7.25 12.71 13.72
N ALA A 310 7.22 11.58 14.39
CA ALA A 310 7.01 10.27 13.77
C ALA A 310 6.02 9.45 14.60
N PHE A 311 5.25 8.59 13.95
CA PHE A 311 4.28 7.74 14.63
C PHE A 311 4.18 6.37 13.97
N CYS A 312 3.65 5.41 14.73
CA CYS A 312 3.23 4.10 14.28
C CYS A 312 1.94 3.74 15.02
N VAL A 313 0.90 3.36 14.27
CA VAL A 313 -0.38 2.87 14.80
C VAL A 313 -0.57 1.42 14.37
N GLY A 314 -1.32 0.66 15.17
CA GLY A 314 -1.70 -0.70 14.82
C GLY A 314 -2.99 -1.12 15.51
N VAL A 315 -3.78 -1.94 14.84
CA VAL A 315 -5.02 -2.53 15.35
C VAL A 315 -4.83 -4.04 15.42
N PHE A 316 -4.70 -4.56 16.63
CA PHE A 316 -4.35 -5.96 16.89
C PHE A 316 -5.61 -6.81 17.09
N GLY A 317 -5.57 -8.10 16.72
CA GLY A 317 -6.69 -9.04 16.83
C GLY A 317 -7.42 -9.34 15.52
N ALA A 318 -7.06 -8.65 14.42
CA ALA A 318 -7.75 -8.76 13.15
C ALA A 318 -7.54 -10.12 12.48
N GLN A 319 -6.31 -10.64 12.53
CA GLN A 319 -5.98 -11.93 11.93
C GLN A 319 -6.65 -13.07 12.69
N GLU A 320 -6.54 -13.07 14.01
CA GLU A 320 -7.15 -14.10 14.86
C GLU A 320 -8.68 -14.14 14.70
N LEU A 321 -9.31 -12.97 14.60
CA LEU A 321 -10.75 -12.89 14.37
C LEU A 321 -11.12 -13.36 12.95
N ALA A 322 -10.37 -12.95 11.92
CA ALA A 322 -10.60 -13.41 10.55
C ALA A 322 -10.42 -14.94 10.41
N ASP A 323 -9.39 -15.51 11.04
CA ASP A 323 -9.15 -16.96 11.06
C ASP A 323 -10.33 -17.71 11.70
N SER A 324 -10.90 -17.18 12.78
CA SER A 324 -12.08 -17.78 13.44
C SER A 324 -13.36 -17.80 12.57
N TYR A 325 -13.43 -16.93 11.56
CA TYR A 325 -14.50 -16.96 10.55
C TYR A 325 -14.17 -17.94 9.43
N ARG A 326 -12.91 -17.99 8.95
CA ARG A 326 -12.48 -18.97 7.95
C ARG A 326 -12.61 -20.41 8.43
N GLU A 327 -12.35 -20.69 9.71
CA GLU A 327 -12.59 -22.00 10.32
C GLU A 327 -14.06 -22.46 10.24
N LYS A 328 -14.98 -21.53 10.03
CA LYS A 328 -16.42 -21.77 9.86
C LYS A 328 -16.88 -21.62 8.41
N GLU A 329 -15.93 -21.59 7.46
CA GLU A 329 -16.18 -21.41 6.03
C GLU A 329 -16.88 -20.07 5.71
N ASP A 330 -16.62 -19.03 6.52
CA ASP A 330 -17.22 -17.71 6.40
C ASP A 330 -16.20 -16.68 5.88
N ASP A 331 -15.92 -16.77 4.58
CA ASP A 331 -14.98 -15.87 3.91
C ASP A 331 -15.46 -14.42 3.91
N TYR A 332 -16.78 -14.20 3.86
CA TYR A 332 -17.38 -12.87 3.87
C TYR A 332 -17.01 -12.12 5.14
N ASN A 333 -17.27 -12.71 6.31
CA ASN A 333 -16.94 -12.07 7.58
C ASN A 333 -15.44 -12.02 7.84
N ALA A 334 -14.66 -12.99 7.35
CA ALA A 334 -13.20 -12.92 7.43
C ALA A 334 -12.65 -11.69 6.69
N ILE A 335 -13.10 -11.43 5.47
CA ILE A 335 -12.73 -10.24 4.68
C ILE A 335 -13.27 -8.96 5.33
N MET A 336 -14.51 -8.98 5.81
CA MET A 336 -15.16 -7.85 6.50
C MET A 336 -14.34 -7.38 7.71
N VAL A 337 -13.91 -8.31 8.57
CA VAL A 337 -13.07 -7.99 9.74
C VAL A 337 -11.76 -7.34 9.33
N GLN A 338 -11.07 -7.91 8.34
CA GLN A 338 -9.79 -7.37 7.86
C GLN A 338 -9.97 -5.96 7.29
N ALA A 339 -11.00 -5.74 6.47
CA ALA A 339 -11.33 -4.44 5.90
C ALA A 339 -11.70 -3.41 6.98
N ILE A 340 -12.48 -3.80 7.99
CA ILE A 340 -12.84 -2.92 9.12
C ILE A 340 -11.60 -2.61 9.98
N ALA A 341 -10.74 -3.58 10.24
CA ALA A 341 -9.51 -3.37 11.01
C ALA A 341 -8.58 -2.38 10.31
N ASP A 342 -8.45 -2.48 8.98
CA ASP A 342 -7.73 -1.51 8.16
C ASP A 342 -8.35 -0.10 8.24
N ARG A 343 -9.69 0.01 8.16
CA ARG A 343 -10.39 1.28 8.40
C ARG A 343 -10.10 1.88 9.77
N PHE A 344 -10.04 1.05 10.82
CA PHE A 344 -9.67 1.51 12.16
C PHE A 344 -8.20 1.94 12.26
N ALA A 345 -7.28 1.28 11.56
CA ALA A 345 -5.87 1.66 11.55
C ALA A 345 -5.68 3.05 10.92
N GLU A 346 -6.32 3.29 9.77
CA GLU A 346 -6.29 4.61 9.10
C GLU A 346 -7.00 5.69 9.92
N ALA A 347 -8.16 5.37 10.50
CA ALA A 347 -8.85 6.26 11.42
C ALA A 347 -7.98 6.61 12.64
N PHE A 348 -7.16 5.68 13.12
CA PHE A 348 -6.23 5.94 14.20
C PHE A 348 -5.08 6.85 13.78
N ALA A 349 -4.55 6.71 12.56
CA ALA A 349 -3.56 7.64 12.03
C ALA A 349 -4.13 9.08 12.00
N GLU A 350 -5.35 9.26 11.51
CA GLU A 350 -6.01 10.58 11.49
C GLU A 350 -6.35 11.12 12.89
N TYR A 351 -6.88 10.27 13.77
CA TYR A 351 -7.12 10.63 15.17
C TYR A 351 -5.83 11.10 15.84
N LEU A 352 -4.77 10.31 15.74
CA LEU A 352 -3.49 10.60 16.38
C LEU A 352 -2.87 11.85 15.78
N HIS A 353 -2.93 12.02 14.46
CA HIS A 353 -2.44 13.22 13.80
C HIS A 353 -3.19 14.47 14.27
N LYS A 354 -4.52 14.42 14.40
CA LYS A 354 -5.31 15.52 15.00
C LYS A 354 -4.90 15.79 16.45
N ASP A 355 -4.73 14.75 17.25
CA ASP A 355 -4.35 14.86 18.66
C ASP A 355 -2.96 15.47 18.82
N VAL A 356 -2.01 15.08 17.97
CA VAL A 356 -0.68 15.69 17.89
C VAL A 356 -0.81 17.17 17.52
N ARG A 357 -1.51 17.53 16.45
CA ARG A 357 -1.64 18.93 16.04
C ARG A 357 -2.28 19.80 17.12
N THR A 358 -3.28 19.30 17.84
CA THR A 358 -4.10 20.11 18.75
C THR A 358 -3.64 20.09 20.21
N LYS A 359 -3.04 19.00 20.68
CA LYS A 359 -2.63 18.83 22.09
C LYS A 359 -1.13 18.71 22.27
N HIS A 360 -0.47 17.78 21.59
CA HIS A 360 0.94 17.44 21.86
C HIS A 360 1.93 18.42 21.22
N TRP A 361 1.67 18.82 19.98
CA TRP A 361 2.37 19.90 19.30
C TRP A 361 1.68 21.24 19.58
N ALA A 362 0.35 21.24 19.64
CA ALA A 362 -0.49 22.42 19.86
C ALA A 362 -0.18 23.56 18.89
N MET A 363 -0.13 23.23 17.61
CA MET A 363 0.06 24.20 16.54
C MET A 363 -1.06 25.27 16.59
N PRO A 364 -0.76 26.54 16.29
CA PRO A 364 -1.76 27.57 16.14
C PRO A 364 -2.82 27.11 15.14
N LYS A 365 -4.09 27.44 15.38
CA LYS A 365 -5.13 27.20 14.37
C LYS A 365 -4.67 27.86 13.08
N MET A 366 -4.46 27.07 12.02
CA MET A 366 -4.21 27.61 10.69
C MET A 366 -5.34 28.59 10.39
N ARG A 367 -5.00 29.87 10.18
CA ARG A 367 -5.92 30.80 9.55
C ARG A 367 -6.07 30.30 8.12
N ILE A 368 -7.18 29.63 7.84
CA ILE A 368 -7.59 29.24 6.48
C ILE A 368 -7.95 30.51 5.71
#